data_AF-A0A2S9DEC4-F1
#
_entry.id   AF-A0A2S9DEC4-F1
#
_cell.length_a   1.000
_cell.length_b   1.000
_cell.length_c   1.000
_cell.angle_alpha   90.00
_cell.angle_beta   90.00
_cell.angle_gamma   90.00
#
_symmetry.space_group_name_H-M   'P 1'
#
loop_
_entity.id
_entity.type
_entity.pdbx_description
1 polymer ?
#
loop_
_entity_poly.entity_id
_entity_poly.type
_entity_poly.pdbx_seq_one_letter_code
_entity_poly.pdbx_strand_id
1 'polypeptide(L)'
;MPWWFWILLWIALIALSLLLHLTLGYRLYRKFMSTVHELAAAGKRFSNLSPVPETSDVEAAEPRPEPGSAIFASPDQMRHDYLTAKASRQEVRRQRRVKRKAERGQPQSLHDIEFR
;
A
#
# COMPACT_ATOMS: atom_id res chain seq x y z
N MET A 1 23.80 -30.91 -42.35
CA MET A 1 23.86 -30.03 -41.17
C MET A 1 22.84 -28.91 -41.36
N PRO A 2 21.67 -28.96 -40.72
CA PRO A 2 20.56 -28.09 -41.05
C PRO A 2 20.81 -26.70 -40.44
N TRP A 3 21.39 -25.80 -41.24
CA TRP A 3 21.63 -24.39 -40.90
C TRP A 3 20.35 -23.67 -40.37
N TRP A 4 19.18 -24.14 -40.78
CA TRP A 4 17.86 -23.74 -40.27
C TRP A 4 17.67 -23.85 -38.75
N PHE A 5 18.31 -24.81 -38.08
CA PHE A 5 18.22 -24.95 -36.63
C PHE A 5 18.72 -23.69 -35.91
N TRP A 6 19.73 -23.03 -36.47
CA TRP A 6 20.30 -21.81 -35.87
C TRP A 6 19.29 -20.66 -35.88
N ILE A 7 18.55 -20.50 -36.97
CA ILE A 7 17.49 -19.48 -37.08
C ILE A 7 16.38 -19.74 -36.05
N LEU A 8 15.95 -21.00 -35.90
CA LEU A 8 14.93 -21.38 -34.92
C LEU A 8 15.39 -21.10 -33.48
N LEU A 9 16.66 -21.36 -33.16
CA LEU A 9 17.25 -21.05 -31.87
C LEU A 9 17.16 -19.55 -31.56
N TRP A 10 17.57 -18.70 -32.50
CA TRP A 10 17.50 -17.24 -32.33
C TRP A 10 16.07 -16.74 -32.15
N ILE A 11 15.12 -17.26 -32.94
CA ILE A 11 13.70 -16.90 -32.80
C ILE A 11 13.18 -17.30 -31.42
N ALA A 12 13.49 -18.51 -30.95
CA ALA A 12 13.08 -18.98 -29.62
C ALA A 12 13.67 -18.10 -28.50
N LEU A 13 14.96 -17.73 -28.61
CA LEU A 13 15.62 -16.84 -27.66
C LEU A 13 15.00 -15.44 -27.63
N ILE A 14 14.72 -14.87 -28.81
CA ILE A 14 14.08 -13.54 -28.91
C ILE A 14 12.66 -13.60 -28.35
N ALA A 15 11.88 -14.62 -28.72
CA ALA A 15 10.51 -14.78 -28.24
C ALA A 15 10.46 -14.95 -26.72
N LEU A 16 11.35 -15.77 -26.15
CA LEU A 16 11.46 -15.96 -24.70
C LEU A 16 11.87 -14.67 -23.99
N SER A 17 12.87 -13.95 -24.54
CA SER A 17 13.28 -12.65 -24.00
C SER A 17 12.12 -11.66 -24.04
N LEU A 18 11.43 -11.52 -25.17
CA LEU A 18 10.33 -10.60 -25.32
C LEU A 18 9.18 -10.94 -24.36
N LEU A 19 8.85 -12.22 -24.20
CA LEU A 19 7.87 -12.68 -23.24
C LEU A 19 8.24 -12.28 -21.81
N LEU A 20 9.49 -12.47 -21.40
CA LEU A 20 9.98 -12.03 -20.09
C LEU A 20 9.88 -10.51 -19.93
N HIS A 21 10.31 -9.73 -20.92
CA HIS A 21 10.23 -8.27 -20.87
C HIS A 21 8.79 -7.76 -20.81
N LEU A 22 7.88 -8.34 -21.60
CA LEU A 22 6.45 -7.99 -21.60
C LEU A 22 5.80 -8.34 -20.26
N THR A 23 6.06 -9.53 -19.72
CA THR A 23 5.50 -9.95 -18.43
C THR A 23 6.02 -9.11 -17.28
N LEU A 24 7.34 -8.83 -17.25
CA LEU A 24 7.96 -8.00 -16.22
C LEU A 24 7.49 -6.55 -16.32
N GLY A 25 7.46 -6.02 -17.54
CA GLY A 25 6.96 -4.69 -17.86
C GLY A 25 5.50 -4.52 -17.48
N TYR A 26 4.63 -5.45 -17.88
CA TYR A 26 3.20 -5.44 -17.52
C TYR A 26 3.00 -5.52 -16.01
N ARG A 27 3.72 -6.40 -15.32
CA ARG A 27 3.62 -6.55 -13.87
C ARG A 27 4.07 -5.28 -13.13
N LEU A 28 5.13 -4.64 -13.59
CA LEU A 28 5.62 -3.38 -13.02
C LEU A 28 4.66 -2.23 -13.32
N TYR A 29 4.20 -2.12 -14.56
CA TYR A 29 3.23 -1.14 -15.02
C TYR A 29 1.94 -1.21 -14.22
N ARG A 30 1.40 -2.41 -13.97
CA ARG A 30 0.19 -2.58 -13.17
C ARG A 30 0.37 -2.06 -11.73
N LYS A 31 1.53 -2.29 -11.11
CA LYS A 31 1.84 -1.78 -9.77
C LYS A 31 2.06 -0.27 -9.75
N PHE A 32 2.72 0.27 -10.77
CA PHE A 32 2.93 1.71 -10.91
C PHE A 32 1.59 2.43 -11.14
N MET A 33 0.72 1.87 -11.98
CA MET A 33 -0.61 2.45 -12.22
C MET A 33 -1.50 2.42 -10.98
N SER A 34 -1.38 1.43 -10.09
CA SER A 34 -2.09 1.50 -8.80
C SER A 34 -1.61 2.68 -7.95
N THR A 35 -0.29 2.93 -7.89
CA THR A 35 0.23 4.10 -7.17
C THR A 35 -0.16 5.42 -7.83
N VAL A 36 -0.14 5.49 -9.17
CA VAL A 36 -0.57 6.69 -9.91
C VAL A 36 -2.06 6.93 -9.72
N HIS A 37 -2.90 5.90 -9.69
CA HIS A 37 -4.32 6.06 -9.39
C HIS A 37 -4.56 6.59 -7.97
N GLU A 38 -3.83 6.09 -6.98
CA GLU A 38 -3.88 6.63 -5.61
C GLU A 38 -3.40 8.08 -5.57
N LEU A 39 -2.32 8.41 -6.29
CA LEU A 39 -1.78 9.76 -6.38
C LEU A 39 -2.71 10.71 -7.14
N ALA A 40 -3.40 10.23 -8.18
CA ALA A 40 -4.40 10.99 -8.92
C ALA A 40 -5.67 11.21 -8.08
N ALA A 41 -6.08 10.22 -7.29
CA ALA A 41 -7.18 10.37 -6.34
C ALA A 41 -6.83 11.39 -5.23
N ALA A 42 -5.61 11.37 -4.72
CA ALA A 42 -5.11 12.38 -3.79
C ALA A 42 -4.95 13.75 -4.46
N GLY A 43 -4.44 13.79 -5.70
CA GLY A 43 -4.30 15.00 -6.51
C GLY A 43 -5.62 15.69 -6.77
N LYS A 44 -6.71 14.94 -6.99
CA LYS A 44 -8.07 15.50 -7.07
C LYS A 44 -8.52 16.17 -5.76
N ARG A 45 -8.07 15.69 -4.60
CA ARG A 45 -8.34 16.34 -3.30
C ARG A 45 -7.54 17.63 -3.16
N PHE A 46 -6.31 17.66 -3.66
CA PHE A 46 -5.50 18.88 -3.72
C PHE A 46 -6.03 19.89 -4.75
N SER A 47 -6.56 19.47 -5.89
CA SER A 47 -7.17 20.40 -6.87
C SER A 47 -8.49 21.00 -6.39
N ASN A 48 -9.19 20.31 -5.48
CA ASN A 48 -10.34 20.88 -4.77
C ASN A 48 -9.94 21.92 -3.72
N LEU A 49 -8.65 22.00 -3.38
CA LEU A 49 -8.07 23.08 -2.57
C LEU A 49 -7.56 24.19 -3.49
N SER A 50 -8.46 24.78 -4.29
CA SER A 50 -8.23 26.12 -4.84
C SER A 50 -8.41 27.15 -3.71
N PRO A 51 -7.63 28.24 -3.65
CA PRO A 51 -7.47 29.03 -2.44
C PRO A 51 -8.69 29.91 -2.22
N VAL A 52 -9.56 29.52 -1.29
CA VAL A 52 -10.58 30.37 -0.67
C VAL A 52 -10.54 30.07 0.83
N PRO A 53 -10.56 31.11 1.69
CA PRO A 53 -9.78 31.16 2.91
C PRO A 53 -10.39 30.34 4.05
N GLU A 54 -9.52 29.90 4.97
CA GLU A 54 -9.81 29.72 6.40
C GLU A 54 -11.22 29.23 6.73
N THR A 55 -11.50 27.94 6.50
CA THR A 55 -12.54 27.25 7.26
C THR A 55 -12.07 25.82 7.56
N SER A 56 -11.51 25.72 8.76
CA SER A 56 -11.73 24.64 9.72
C SER A 56 -12.67 23.54 9.21
N ASP A 57 -12.12 22.38 8.87
CA ASP A 57 -12.73 21.05 9.05
C ASP A 57 -11.82 19.98 8.41
N VAL A 58 -10.60 19.86 8.95
CA VAL A 58 -9.80 18.64 8.75
C VAL A 58 -10.28 17.65 9.80
N GLU A 59 -11.13 16.73 9.36
CA GLU A 59 -11.48 15.50 10.07
C GLU A 59 -10.18 14.75 10.42
N ALA A 60 -9.74 14.95 11.67
CA ALA A 60 -8.69 14.29 12.43
C ALA A 60 -7.81 13.28 11.66
N ALA A 61 -6.95 13.79 10.76
CA ALA A 61 -5.74 13.07 10.43
C ALA A 61 -4.83 13.16 11.66
N GLU A 62 -4.64 12.02 12.33
CA GLU A 62 -3.68 11.85 13.44
C GLU A 62 -2.43 12.72 13.21
N PRO A 63 -2.06 13.60 14.17
CA PRO A 63 -0.95 14.51 13.99
C PRO A 63 0.31 13.67 13.71
N ARG A 64 0.84 13.78 12.49
CA ARG A 64 2.12 13.15 12.17
C ARG A 64 3.15 13.79 13.09
N PRO A 65 3.92 13.00 13.87
CA PRO A 65 4.89 13.55 14.79
C PRO A 65 5.90 14.37 13.98
N GLU A 66 6.04 15.65 14.35
CA GLU A 66 7.03 16.55 13.75
C GLU A 66 8.41 15.91 13.81
N PRO A 67 9.20 15.92 12.73
CA PRO A 67 10.54 15.35 12.73
C PRO A 67 11.39 16.04 13.81
N GLY A 68 11.88 15.26 14.78
CA GLY A 68 12.63 15.76 15.94
C GLY A 68 11.84 15.84 17.26
N SER A 69 10.52 15.69 17.22
CA SER A 69 9.66 15.66 18.43
C SER A 69 10.08 14.58 19.44
N ALA A 70 10.64 13.46 18.99
CA ALA A 70 11.12 12.37 19.84
C ALA A 70 12.31 12.75 20.75
N ILE A 71 13.06 13.81 20.43
CA ILE A 71 14.22 14.24 21.25
C ILE A 71 13.76 15.10 22.43
N PHE A 72 12.63 15.82 22.29
CA PHE A 72 12.12 16.77 23.29
C PHE A 72 10.83 16.30 23.97
N ALA A 73 10.25 15.18 23.55
CA ALA A 73 9.05 14.63 24.17
C ALA A 73 9.33 14.13 25.59
N SER A 74 8.36 14.33 26.49
CA SER A 74 8.45 13.75 27.83
C SER A 74 8.35 12.21 27.76
N PRO A 75 9.02 11.47 28.65
CA PRO A 75 8.96 10.00 28.67
C PRO A 75 7.55 9.44 28.77
N ASP A 76 6.66 10.11 29.50
CA ASP A 76 5.26 9.69 29.67
C ASP A 76 4.45 9.84 28.38
N GLN A 77 4.66 10.92 27.62
CA GLN A 77 4.05 11.11 26.30
C GLN A 77 4.53 10.04 25.32
N MET A 78 5.85 9.79 25.27
CA MET A 78 6.40 8.75 24.38
C MET A 78 5.88 7.35 24.73
N ARG A 79 5.66 7.06 26.02
CA ARG A 79 5.04 5.79 26.44
C ARG A 79 3.59 5.70 25.98
N HIS A 80 2.82 6.78 26.08
CA HIS A 80 1.45 6.81 25.61
C HIS A 80 1.38 6.59 24.10
N ASP A 81 2.19 7.32 23.33
CA ASP A 81 2.30 7.21 21.87
C ASP A 81 2.74 5.80 21.43
N TYR A 82 3.64 5.17 22.18
CA TYR A 82 4.03 3.80 21.91
C TYR A 82 2.86 2.83 22.12
N LEU A 83 2.09 2.98 23.20
CA LEU A 83 0.97 2.09 23.49
C LEU A 83 -0.16 2.25 22.47
N THR A 84 -0.48 3.48 22.07
CA THR A 84 -1.48 3.77 21.02
C THR A 84 -1.02 3.22 19.66
N ALA A 85 0.24 3.46 19.28
CA ALA A 85 0.82 2.91 18.05
C ALA A 85 0.92 1.37 18.08
N LYS A 86 1.14 0.77 19.24
CA LYS A 86 1.15 -0.69 19.40
C LYS A 86 -0.25 -1.28 19.21
N ALA A 87 -1.27 -0.66 19.80
CA ALA A 87 -2.66 -1.06 19.64
C ALA A 87 -3.11 -0.94 18.18
N SER A 88 -2.79 0.16 17.49
CA SER A 88 -3.15 0.36 16.09
C SER A 88 -2.51 -0.69 15.18
N ARG A 89 -1.23 -1.03 15.40
CA ARG A 89 -0.56 -2.12 14.66
C ARG A 89 -1.19 -3.49 14.88
N GLN A 90 -1.68 -3.75 16.09
CA GLN A 90 -2.38 -4.99 16.41
C GLN A 90 -3.71 -5.06 15.65
N GLU A 91 -4.47 -3.96 15.62
CA GLU A 91 -5.75 -3.90 14.91
C GLU A 91 -5.57 -4.04 13.39
N VAL A 92 -4.57 -3.37 12.80
CA VAL A 92 -4.25 -3.52 11.38
C VAL A 92 -3.92 -4.99 11.04
N ARG A 93 -3.21 -5.70 11.92
CA ARG A 93 -2.91 -7.13 11.71
C ARG A 93 -4.17 -8.00 11.81
N ARG A 94 -5.08 -7.69 12.74
CA ARG A 94 -6.37 -8.36 12.90
C ARG A 94 -7.24 -8.17 11.66
N GLN A 95 -7.43 -6.94 11.20
CA GLN A 95 -8.18 -6.61 9.99
C GLN A 95 -7.65 -7.34 8.76
N ARG A 96 -6.32 -7.44 8.60
CA ARG A 96 -5.70 -8.22 7.50
C ARG A 96 -5.96 -9.72 7.60
N ARG A 97 -6.11 -10.29 8.81
CA ARG A 97 -6.49 -11.70 8.98
C ARG A 97 -7.96 -11.90 8.63
N VAL A 98 -8.84 -11.03 9.12
CA VAL A 98 -10.27 -11.05 8.84
C VAL A 98 -10.53 -10.92 7.34
N LYS A 99 -9.95 -9.93 6.67
CA LYS A 99 -10.11 -9.71 5.22
C LYS A 99 -9.68 -10.94 4.41
N ARG A 100 -8.53 -11.54 4.74
CA ARG A 100 -8.05 -12.76 4.06
C ARG A 100 -8.95 -13.97 4.28
N LYS A 101 -9.54 -14.12 5.47
CA LYS A 101 -10.50 -15.21 5.75
C LYS A 101 -11.82 -14.99 5.02
N ALA A 102 -12.33 -13.75 5.03
CA ALA A 102 -13.54 -13.35 4.33
C ALA A 102 -13.44 -13.58 2.82
N GLU A 103 -12.33 -13.18 2.19
CA GLU A 103 -12.07 -13.44 0.76
C GLU A 103 -12.03 -14.93 0.40
N ARG A 104 -11.69 -15.79 1.37
CA ARG A 104 -11.64 -17.25 1.20
C ARG A 104 -12.93 -17.97 1.63
N GLY A 105 -13.95 -17.24 2.09
CA GLY A 105 -15.19 -17.83 2.61
C GLY A 105 -14.99 -18.69 3.86
N GLN A 106 -13.90 -18.49 4.62
CA GLN A 106 -13.62 -19.26 5.83
C GLN A 106 -14.37 -18.66 7.03
N PRO A 107 -14.87 -19.49 7.97
CA PRO A 107 -15.54 -19.01 9.18
C PRO A 107 -14.58 -18.13 10.01
N GLN A 108 -15.11 -16.99 10.46
CA GLN A 108 -14.39 -16.02 11.29
C GLN A 108 -14.52 -16.40 12.77
N SER A 109 -13.49 -16.14 13.56
CA SER A 109 -13.52 -16.34 15.01
C SER A 109 -14.48 -15.34 15.65
N LEU A 110 -15.32 -15.78 16.60
CA LEU A 110 -16.24 -14.89 17.34
C LEU A 110 -15.51 -13.77 18.10
N HIS A 111 -14.30 -14.05 18.59
CA HIS A 111 -13.40 -13.07 19.19
C HIS A 111 -12.99 -11.93 18.23
N ASP A 112 -13.12 -12.13 16.91
CA ASP A 112 -12.89 -11.08 15.91
C ASP A 112 -14.16 -10.25 15.61
N ILE A 113 -15.27 -10.50 16.30
CA ILE A 113 -16.56 -9.82 16.11
C ILE A 113 -17.00 -9.11 17.39
N GLU A 114 -16.64 -9.64 18.56
CA GLU A 114 -16.86 -8.94 19.83
C GLU A 114 -15.86 -7.77 19.99
N PHE A 115 -16.40 -6.56 19.88
CA PHE A 115 -15.72 -5.33 20.25
C PHE A 115 -15.91 -5.11 21.76
N ARG A 116 -14.82 -4.98 22.52
CA ARG A 116 -14.82 -4.44 23.89
C ARG A 116 -13.99 -3.17 23.93
#